data_AF-A0A849QQJ4-F1
#
_entry.id   AF-A0A849QQJ4-F1
#
_cell.length_a   1.000
_cell.length_b   1.000
_cell.length_c   1.000
_cell.angle_alpha   90.00
_cell.angle_beta   90.00
_cell.angle_gamma   90.00
#
_symmetry.space_group_name_H-M   'P 1'
#
loop_
_entity.id
_entity.type
_entity.pdbx_description
1 polymer ?
#
loop_
_entity_poly.entity_id
_entity_poly.type
_entity_poly.pdbx_seq_one_letter_code
_entity_poly.pdbx_strand_id
1 'polypeptide(L)'
;MSVISVNTSEDIDKKISMLTSGYHTDRSTMIQNLIDIGVQQKMIEYALEQYDKKKVSLGKAAEIAGVSIREMLDILNEKDITLHISKKSVLSDFEAAVQ
;
A
#
# COMPACT_ATOMS: atom_id res chain seq x y z
N MET A 1 24.71 0.80 4.25
CA MET A 1 23.60 1.76 4.24
C MET A 1 23.74 2.63 3.00
N SER A 2 22.64 2.90 2.29
CA SER A 2 22.62 3.89 1.21
C SER A 2 22.25 5.25 1.81
N VAL A 3 22.87 6.34 1.33
CA VAL A 3 22.57 7.71 1.78
C VAL A 3 21.66 8.36 0.75
N ILE A 4 20.53 8.90 1.19
CA ILE A 4 19.59 9.66 0.36
C ILE A 4 19.60 11.09 0.86
N SER A 5 19.91 12.05 -0.03
CA SER A 5 19.83 13.48 0.26
C SER A 5 18.52 14.04 -0.30
N VAL A 6 17.79 14.80 0.52
CA VAL A 6 16.49 15.36 0.16
C VAL A 6 16.44 16.82 0.59
N ASN A 7 15.96 17.69 -0.29
CA ASN A 7 15.66 19.07 0.07
C ASN A 7 14.31 19.12 0.78
N THR A 8 14.29 19.64 2.00
CA THR A 8 13.08 19.76 2.82
C THR A 8 12.76 21.22 3.06
N SER A 9 11.47 21.55 3.14
CA SER A 9 11.01 22.89 3.51
C SER A 9 11.08 23.06 5.04
N GLU A 10 11.13 24.32 5.49
CA GLU A 10 11.14 24.63 6.93
C GLU A 10 9.91 24.07 7.66
N ASP A 11 8.75 24.00 6.98
CA ASP A 11 7.53 23.39 7.52
C ASP A 11 7.69 21.88 7.78
N ILE A 12 8.30 21.15 6.82
CA ILE A 12 8.55 19.73 6.97
C ILE A 12 9.53 19.47 8.12
N ASP A 13 10.62 20.25 8.20
CA ASP A 13 11.61 20.10 9.27
C ASP A 13 11.00 20.36 10.66
N LYS A 14 10.11 21.35 10.79
CA LYS A 14 9.37 21.59 12.03
C LYS A 14 8.52 20.40 12.42
N LYS A 15 7.77 19.82 11.47
CA LYS A 15 6.93 18.64 11.72
C LYS A 15 7.76 17.42 12.12
N ILE A 16 8.87 17.15 11.44
CA ILE A 16 9.78 16.06 11.81
C ILE A 16 10.32 16.28 13.23
N SER A 17 10.72 17.52 13.56
CA SER A 17 11.22 17.86 14.90
C SER A 17 10.15 17.60 15.97
N MET A 18 8.90 18.05 15.74
CA MET A 18 7.78 17.77 16.64
C MET A 18 7.56 16.27 16.84
N LEU A 19 7.62 15.46 15.78
CA LEU A 19 7.48 14.01 15.86
C LEU A 19 8.64 13.37 16.63
N THR A 20 9.89 13.77 16.37
CA THR A 20 11.06 13.24 17.12
C THR A 20 10.96 13.52 18.61
N SER A 21 10.52 14.72 19.00
CA SER A 21 10.29 15.07 20.40
C SER A 21 9.13 14.28 21.01
N GLY A 22 8.02 14.14 20.29
CA GLY A 22 6.83 13.44 20.79
C GLY A 22 7.00 11.93 20.96
N TYR A 23 7.75 11.29 20.04
CA TYR A 23 8.02 9.85 20.08
C TYR A 23 9.33 9.48 20.76
N HIS A 24 10.09 10.46 21.27
CA HIS A 24 11.41 10.26 21.88
C HIS A 24 12.36 9.40 21.03
N THR A 25 12.44 9.72 19.74
CA THR A 25 13.29 9.02 18.76
C THR A 25 14.22 10.00 18.06
N ASP A 26 15.33 9.50 17.51
CA ASP A 26 16.24 10.33 16.74
C ASP A 26 15.69 10.65 15.34
N ARG A 27 16.27 11.69 14.72
CA ARG A 27 15.83 12.19 13.42
C ARG A 27 15.98 11.15 12.31
N SER A 28 17.01 10.30 12.35
CA SER A 28 17.24 9.29 11.32
C SER A 28 16.17 8.20 11.38
N THR A 29 15.87 7.69 12.57
CA THR A 29 14.82 6.68 12.75
C THR A 29 13.44 7.23 12.40
N MET A 30 13.13 8.46 12.78
CA MET A 30 11.86 9.10 12.39
C MET A 30 11.72 9.23 10.87
N ILE A 31 12.77 9.72 10.19
CA ILE A 31 12.75 9.87 8.73
C ILE A 31 12.63 8.52 8.04
N GLN A 32 13.36 7.51 8.52
CA GLN A 32 13.29 6.18 7.93
C GLN A 32 11.87 5.60 8.04
N ASN A 33 11.24 5.72 9.21
CA ASN A 33 9.86 5.31 9.41
C ASN A 33 8.89 6.06 8.46
N LEU A 34 9.03 7.39 8.34
CA LEU A 34 8.21 8.19 7.43
C LEU A 34 8.39 7.78 5.97
N ILE A 35 9.61 7.44 5.56
CA ILE A 35 9.90 6.92 4.21
C ILE A 35 9.21 5.57 4.02
N ASP A 36 9.33 4.65 4.97
CA ASP A 36 8.72 3.31 4.86
C ASP A 36 7.20 3.41 4.72
N ILE A 37 6.55 4.27 5.52
CA ILE A 37 5.11 4.55 5.40
C ILE A 37 4.78 5.14 4.02
N GLY A 38 5.53 6.14 3.58
CA GLY A 38 5.30 6.81 2.30
C GLY A 38 5.48 5.87 1.10
N VAL A 39 6.50 5.00 1.13
CA VAL A 39 6.74 3.98 0.11
C VAL A 39 5.58 3.00 0.09
N GLN A 40 5.17 2.46 1.24
CA GLN A 40 4.07 1.51 1.32
C GLN A 40 2.76 2.09 0.78
N GLN A 41 2.44 3.34 1.15
CA GLN A 41 1.27 4.03 0.61
C GLN A 41 1.35 4.16 -0.93
N LYS A 42 2.51 4.51 -1.47
CA LYS A 42 2.69 4.62 -2.92
C LYS A 42 2.61 3.28 -3.65
N MET A 43 3.08 2.20 -3.04
CA MET A 43 2.95 0.85 -3.61
C MET A 43 1.49 0.41 -3.67
N ILE A 44 0.68 0.71 -2.65
CA ILE A 44 -0.77 0.47 -2.66
C ILE A 44 -1.45 1.27 -3.77
N GLU A 45 -1.19 2.58 -3.86
CA GLU A 45 -1.75 3.46 -4.91
C GLU A 45 -1.42 2.92 -6.32
N TYR A 46 -0.16 2.54 -6.54
CA TYR A 46 0.29 1.97 -7.81
C TYR A 46 -0.37 0.62 -8.12
N ALA A 47 -0.48 -0.27 -7.13
CA ALA A 47 -1.13 -1.57 -7.29
C ALA A 47 -2.61 -1.42 -7.71
N LEU A 48 -3.32 -0.49 -7.08
CA LEU A 48 -4.71 -0.18 -7.39
C LEU A 48 -4.87 0.38 -8.80
N GLU A 49 -4.02 1.32 -9.22
CA GLU A 49 -4.05 1.87 -10.58
C GLU A 49 -3.85 0.77 -11.63
N GLN A 50 -2.93 -0.16 -11.38
CA GLN A 50 -2.63 -1.25 -12.30
C GLN A 50 -3.77 -2.28 -12.34
N TYR A 51 -4.42 -2.55 -11.20
CA TYR A 51 -5.59 -3.42 -11.12
C TYR A 51 -6.79 -2.82 -11.85
N ASP A 52 -7.09 -1.54 -11.60
CA ASP A 52 -8.21 -0.82 -12.21
C ASP A 52 -8.08 -0.75 -13.74
N LYS A 53 -6.85 -0.53 -14.23
CA LYS A 53 -6.51 -0.60 -15.66
C LYS A 53 -6.50 -2.02 -16.24
N LYS A 54 -6.89 -3.04 -15.47
CA LYS A 54 -6.91 -4.47 -15.86
C LYS A 54 -5.56 -5.00 -16.34
N LYS A 55 -4.45 -4.41 -15.87
CA LYS A 55 -3.09 -4.82 -16.25
C LYS A 55 -2.56 -5.96 -15.40
N VAL A 56 -3.08 -6.11 -14.18
CA VAL A 56 -2.68 -7.12 -13.21
C VAL A 56 -3.90 -7.79 -12.58
N SER A 57 -3.75 -9.03 -12.14
CA SER A 57 -4.77 -9.73 -11.34
C SER A 57 -4.84 -9.17 -9.91
N LEU A 58 -5.89 -9.50 -9.17
CA LEU A 58 -6.01 -9.16 -7.74
C LEU A 58 -4.80 -9.67 -6.93
N GLY A 59 -4.39 -10.91 -7.16
CA GLY A 59 -3.23 -11.50 -6.48
C GLY A 59 -1.93 -10.78 -6.82
N LYS A 60 -1.75 -10.37 -8.08
CA LYS A 60 -0.55 -9.60 -8.47
C LYS A 60 -0.57 -8.18 -7.92
N ALA A 61 -1.75 -7.56 -7.79
CA ALA A 61 -1.88 -6.27 -7.13
C ALA A 61 -1.55 -6.36 -5.63
N ALA A 62 -2.03 -7.41 -4.95
CA ALA A 62 -1.69 -7.68 -3.56
C ALA A 62 -0.18 -7.87 -3.36
N GLU A 63 0.47 -8.64 -4.25
CA GLU A 63 1.92 -8.83 -4.26
C GLU A 63 2.68 -7.50 -4.44
N ILE A 64 2.26 -6.66 -5.39
CA ILE A 64 2.88 -5.33 -5.63
C ILE A 64 2.71 -4.44 -4.39
N ALA A 65 1.54 -4.45 -3.77
CA ALA A 65 1.26 -3.68 -2.56
C ALA A 65 1.90 -4.27 -1.30
N GLY A 66 2.50 -5.46 -1.35
CA GLY A 66 3.08 -6.11 -0.18
C GLY A 66 2.06 -6.51 0.88
N VAL A 67 0.81 -6.80 0.48
CA VAL A 67 -0.29 -7.18 1.37
C VAL A 67 -0.86 -8.55 0.98
N SER A 68 -1.63 -9.16 1.86
CA SER A 68 -2.39 -10.36 1.53
C SER A 68 -3.51 -10.08 0.52
N ILE A 69 -3.98 -11.12 -0.17
CA ILE A 69 -5.13 -10.99 -1.08
C ILE A 69 -6.37 -10.48 -0.34
N ARG A 70 -6.56 -10.89 0.93
CA ARG A 70 -7.66 -10.44 1.77
C ARG A 70 -7.59 -8.95 2.04
N GLU A 71 -6.44 -8.44 2.46
CA GLU A 71 -6.25 -7.00 2.69
C GLU A 71 -6.42 -6.21 1.38
N MET A 72 -5.99 -6.75 0.24
CA MET A 72 -6.23 -6.11 -1.06
C MET A 72 -7.72 -6.01 -1.39
N LEU A 73 -8.53 -7.01 -1.02
CA LEU A 73 -10.00 -6.92 -1.17
C LEU A 73 -10.59 -5.82 -0.29
N ASP A 74 -10.13 -5.70 0.95
CA ASP A 74 -10.57 -4.66 1.88
C ASP A 74 -10.21 -3.27 1.32
N ILE A 75 -8.99 -3.09 0.82
CA ILE A 75 -8.52 -1.85 0.18
C ILE A 75 -9.37 -1.50 -1.05
N LEU A 76 -9.70 -2.46 -1.92
CA LEU A 76 -10.56 -2.21 -3.08
C LEU A 76 -11.94 -1.73 -2.66
N ASN A 77 -12.51 -2.33 -1.62
CA ASN A 77 -13.81 -1.96 -1.07
C ASN A 77 -13.79 -0.55 -0.46
N GLU A 78 -12.76 -0.20 0.31
CA GLU A 78 -12.58 1.15 0.88
C GLU A 78 -12.42 2.24 -0.19
N LYS A 79 -11.93 1.88 -1.38
CA LYS A 79 -11.69 2.80 -2.50
C LYS A 79 -12.80 2.76 -3.55
N ASP A 80 -13.91 2.06 -3.28
CA ASP A 80 -15.04 1.87 -4.21
C ASP A 80 -14.63 1.28 -5.59
N ILE A 81 -13.55 0.49 -5.63
CA ILE A 81 -13.08 -0.16 -6.86
C ILE A 81 -13.79 -1.51 -7.01
N THR A 82 -14.53 -1.67 -8.11
CA THR A 82 -15.31 -2.88 -8.36
C THR A 82 -14.40 -4.07 -8.69
N LEU A 83 -14.71 -5.23 -8.11
CA LEU A 83 -14.04 -6.48 -8.48
C LEU A 83 -14.33 -6.83 -9.94
N HIS A 84 -13.27 -7.03 -10.71
CA HIS A 84 -13.33 -7.52 -12.08
C HIS A 84 -13.60 -9.02 -12.17
N ILE A 85 -14.64 -9.50 -11.48
CA ILE A 85 -15.03 -10.91 -11.43
C ILE A 85 -16.51 -11.09 -11.74
N SER A 86 -16.84 -12.18 -12.44
CA SER A 86 -18.22 -12.55 -12.72
C SER A 86 -18.75 -13.56 -11.69
N LYS A 87 -20.06 -13.51 -11.41
CA LYS A 87 -20.73 -14.50 -10.55
C LYS A 87 -20.47 -15.94 -10.98
N LYS A 88 -20.44 -16.19 -12.30
CA LYS A 88 -20.17 -17.52 -12.87
C LYS A 88 -18.78 -18.02 -12.48
N SER A 89 -17.77 -17.15 -12.54
CA SER A 89 -16.39 -17.49 -12.15
C SER A 89 -16.33 -17.89 -10.69
N VAL A 90 -16.92 -17.08 -9.81
CA VAL A 90 -16.93 -17.35 -8.36
C VAL A 90 -17.59 -18.69 -8.04
N LEU A 91 -18.73 -18.99 -8.69
CA LEU A 91 -19.44 -20.23 -8.45
C LEU A 91 -18.63 -21.46 -8.92
N SER A 92 -17.98 -21.36 -10.08
CA SER A 92 -17.13 -22.43 -10.60
C SER A 92 -15.94 -22.74 -9.69
N ASP A 93 -15.30 -21.70 -9.15
CA ASP A 93 -14.16 -21.86 -8.24
C ASP A 93 -14.60 -22.49 -6.91
N PHE A 94 -15.77 -22.09 -6.38
CA PHE A 94 -16.36 -22.68 -5.18
C PHE A 94 -16.70 -24.16 -5.37
N GLU A 95 -17.38 -24.50 -6.48
CA GLU A 95 -17.72 -25.89 -6.81
C GLU A 95 -16.47 -26.78 -6.91
N ALA A 96 -15.37 -26.27 -7.48
CA ALA A 96 -14.11 -27.01 -7.57
C ALA A 96 -13.43 -27.23 -6.21
N ALA A 97 -13.58 -26.29 -5.27
CA ALA A 97 -12.92 -26.34 -3.97
C ALA A 97 -13.62 -27.24 -2.94
N VAL A 98 -14.91 -27.54 -3.14
CA VAL A 98 -15.75 -28.29 -2.19
C VAL A 98 -15.97 -29.76 -2.64
N GLN A 99 -15.28 -30.21 -3.69
CA GLN A 99 -15.27 -31.62 -4.14
C GLN A 99 -14.48 -32.55 -3.22
#